data_AF-A0A819YTF2-F1
#
_entry.id   AF-A0A819YTF2-F1
#
_cell.length_a   1.000
_cell.length_b   1.000
_cell.length_c   1.000
_cell.angle_alpha   90.00
_cell.angle_beta   90.00
_cell.angle_gamma   90.00
#
_symmetry.space_group_name_H-M   'P 1'
#
loop_
_entity.id
_entity.type
_entity.pdbx_description
1 polymer ?
#
loop_
_entity_poly.entity_id
_entity_poly.type
_entity_poly.pdbx_seq_one_letter_code
_entity_poly.pdbx_strand_id
1 'polypeptide(L)' 'QAPIGDATEILQNRFPMPRYIVTEANGSQARFLLYKVNPSQTHTNCGWGQALGAPILTDDVNLQTFMEHLKKLAVSTST' A
#
# COMPACT_ATOMS: atom_id res chain seq x y z
N GLN A 1 -2.81 -20.89 10.40
CA GLN A 1 -4.03 -20.59 11.17
C GLN A 1 -4.05 -19.16 11.73
N ALA A 2 -2.89 -18.57 12.08
CA ALA A 2 -2.78 -17.22 12.65
C ALA A 2 -3.63 -16.10 11.97
N PRO A 3 -3.56 -15.85 10.65
CA PRO A 3 -4.23 -14.67 10.07
C PRO A 3 -5.76 -14.68 10.17
N ILE A 4 -6.37 -15.87 10.23
CA ILE A 4 -7.83 -16.01 10.37
C ILE A 4 -8.26 -15.83 11.82
N GLY A 5 -7.46 -16.34 12.77
CA GLY A 5 -7.70 -16.15 14.20
C GLY A 5 -7.64 -14.67 14.58
N ASP A 6 -6.56 -13.99 14.18
CA ASP A 6 -6.34 -12.57 14.47
C ASP A 6 -7.45 -11.70 13.85
N ALA A 7 -7.89 -12.02 12.62
CA ALA A 7 -9.00 -11.33 11.99
C ALA A 7 -10.33 -11.54 12.74
N THR A 8 -10.58 -12.75 13.25
CA THR A 8 -11.80 -13.07 14.01
C THR A 8 -11.87 -12.26 15.30
N GLU A 9 -10.76 -12.13 16.02
CA GLU A 9 -10.67 -11.30 17.23
C GLU A 9 -10.99 -9.82 16.94
N ILE A 10 -10.43 -9.25 15.85
CA ILE A 10 -10.71 -7.87 15.45
C ILE A 10 -12.18 -7.67 15.10
N LEU A 11 -12.81 -8.63 14.40
CA LEU A 11 -14.21 -8.55 13.99
C LEU A 11 -15.17 -8.54 15.18
N GLN A 12 -14.84 -9.28 16.24
CA GLN A 12 -15.67 -9.36 17.46
C GLN A 12 -15.57 -8.08 18.32
N ASN A 13 -14.41 -7.42 18.31
CA ASN A 13 -14.12 -6.29 19.22
C ASN A 13 -14.39 -4.90 18.63
N ARG A 14 -14.62 -4.76 17.32
CA ARG A 14 -14.77 -3.46 16.65
C ARG A 14 -16.22 -3.13 16.30
N PHE A 15 -16.62 -1.89 16.58
CA PHE A 15 -17.91 -1.34 16.16
C PHE A 15 -17.72 -0.02 15.38
N PRO A 16 -18.34 0.14 14.18
CA PRO A 16 -19.14 -0.86 13.48
C PRO A 16 -18.30 -2.05 13.00
N MET A 17 -18.95 -3.20 12.79
CA MET A 17 -18.27 -4.42 12.33
C MET A 17 -17.58 -4.14 10.98
N PRO A 18 -16.25 -4.31 10.88
CA PRO A 18 -15.53 -4.01 9.65
C PRO A 18 -15.78 -5.07 8.59
N ARG A 19 -15.70 -4.68 7.32
CA ARG A 19 -15.82 -5.61 6.19
C ARG A 19 -14.58 -6.51 6.10
N TYR A 20 -14.77 -7.82 6.25
CA TYR A 20 -13.73 -8.82 6.06
C TYR A 20 -13.63 -9.27 4.60
N ILE A 21 -12.41 -9.37 4.07
CA ILE A 21 -12.14 -9.76 2.67
C ILE A 21 -10.99 -10.77 2.68
N VAL A 22 -11.25 -11.95 2.10
CA VAL A 22 -10.23 -12.97 1.83
C VAL A 22 -9.97 -12.98 0.33
N THR A 23 -8.70 -12.99 -0.05
CA THR A 23 -8.30 -12.97 -1.46
C THR A 23 -6.92 -13.59 -1.64
N GLU A 24 -6.52 -13.74 -2.90
CA GLU A 24 -5.26 -14.32 -3.34
C GLU A 24 -4.66 -13.46 -4.45
N ALA A 25 -3.43 -13.76 -4.87
CA ALA A 25 -2.78 -13.05 -5.95
C ALA A 25 -3.62 -13.10 -7.24
N ASN A 26 -3.71 -11.99 -7.97
CA ASN A 26 -4.56 -11.81 -9.16
C ASN A 26 -6.08 -11.92 -8.92
N GLY A 27 -6.51 -12.15 -7.68
CA GLY A 27 -7.92 -12.13 -7.31
C GLY A 27 -8.51 -10.74 -7.49
N SER A 28 -9.77 -10.67 -7.93
CA SER A 28 -10.43 -9.38 -8.15
C SER A 28 -10.53 -8.55 -6.87
N GLN A 29 -10.59 -9.18 -5.69
CA GLN A 29 -10.62 -8.49 -4.39
C GLN A 29 -9.23 -8.05 -3.91
N ALA A 30 -8.13 -8.53 -4.49
CA ALA A 30 -6.78 -8.11 -4.13
C ALA A 30 -6.54 -6.62 -4.38
N ARG A 31 -7.33 -5.99 -5.27
CA ARG A 31 -7.31 -4.53 -5.48
C ARG A 31 -7.49 -3.74 -4.18
N PHE A 32 -8.24 -4.29 -3.21
CA PHE A 32 -8.46 -3.63 -1.93
C PHE A 32 -7.18 -3.46 -1.10
N LEU A 33 -6.23 -4.37 -1.29
CA LEU A 33 -4.89 -4.27 -0.73
C LEU A 33 -4.02 -3.34 -1.57
N LEU A 34 -4.04 -3.49 -2.91
CA LEU A 34 -3.15 -2.75 -3.82
C LEU A 34 -3.35 -1.22 -3.76
N TYR A 35 -4.55 -0.71 -3.47
CA TYR A 35 -4.75 0.74 -3.32
C TYR A 35 -4.26 1.30 -1.98
N LYS A 36 -4.01 0.44 -0.97
CA LYS A 36 -3.58 0.85 0.38
C LYS A 36 -2.08 0.78 0.59
N VAL A 37 -1.37 0.03 -0.25
CA VAL A 37 0.08 -0.14 -0.13
C VAL A 37 0.80 1.07 -0.74
N ASN A 38 1.97 1.38 -0.19
CA ASN A 38 2.84 2.41 -0.74
C ASN A 38 3.37 1.98 -2.13
N PRO A 39 3.21 2.78 -3.20
CA PRO A 39 3.66 2.43 -4.54
C PRO A 39 5.18 2.63 -4.72
N SER A 40 6.00 1.93 -3.93
CA SER A 40 7.47 2.00 -4.05
C SER A 40 7.99 1.38 -5.35
N GLN A 41 7.24 0.45 -5.92
CA GLN A 41 7.47 -0.18 -7.21
C GLN A 41 6.26 0.05 -8.10
N THR A 42 6.42 0.89 -9.13
CA THR A 42 5.41 1.19 -10.14
C THR A 42 5.89 0.80 -11.53
N HIS A 43 5.00 0.90 -12.52
CA HIS A 43 5.30 0.71 -13.93
C HIS A 43 6.37 1.69 -14.48
N THR A 44 6.61 2.81 -13.80
CA THR A 44 7.58 3.84 -14.19
C THR A 44 8.99 3.56 -13.66
N ASN A 45 9.09 3.00 -12.44
CA ASN A 45 10.38 2.78 -11.76
C ASN A 45 10.90 1.35 -11.92
N CYS A 46 10.00 0.37 -12.07
CA CYS A 46 10.38 -1.00 -12.37
C CYS A 46 10.33 -1.23 -13.88
N GLY A 47 11.50 -1.20 -14.52
CA GLY A 47 11.63 -1.61 -15.91
C GLY A 47 11.05 -3.01 -16.14
N TRP A 48 10.42 -3.21 -17.30
CA TRP A 48 9.81 -4.48 -17.70
C TRP A 48 10.81 -5.64 -17.56
N GLY A 49 10.66 -6.45 -16.50
CA GLY A 49 11.47 -7.65 -16.26
C GLY A 49 12.34 -7.66 -14.99
N GLN A 50 12.38 -6.58 -14.19
CA GLN A 50 13.13 -6.56 -12.92
C GLN A 50 12.28 -6.57 -11.65
N ALA A 51 10.95 -6.61 -11.75
CA ALA A 51 10.10 -6.57 -10.58
C ALA A 51 10.16 -7.90 -9.79
N LEU A 52 10.71 -7.86 -8.57
CA LEU A 52 10.65 -8.96 -7.59
C LEU A 52 9.25 -9.10 -6.95
N GLY A 53 8.20 -8.65 -7.63
CA GLY A 53 6.82 -8.60 -7.14
C GLY A 53 5.85 -8.04 -8.17
N ALA A 54 4.57 -7.89 -7.79
CA ALA A 54 3.56 -7.27 -8.63
C ALA A 54 3.65 -5.73 -8.52
N PRO A 55 4.05 -5.00 -9.56
CA PRO A 55 4.13 -3.54 -9.52
C PRO A 55 2.74 -2.93 -9.31
N ILE A 56 2.68 -1.86 -8.52
CA ILE A 56 1.43 -1.11 -8.31
C ILE A 56 1.24 -0.18 -9.51
N LEU A 57 0.17 -0.38 -10.25
CA LEU A 57 -0.15 0.39 -11.44
C LEU A 57 -0.86 1.70 -11.05
N THR A 58 -0.09 2.65 -10.54
CA THR A 58 -0.55 4.01 -10.19
C THR A 58 0.52 5.05 -10.55
N ASP A 59 0.09 6.29 -10.70
CA ASP A 59 0.92 7.50 -10.83
C ASP A 59 1.09 8.23 -9.48
N ASP A 60 0.57 7.67 -8.39
CA ASP A 60 0.71 8.26 -7.05
C ASP A 60 2.17 8.36 -6.61
N VAL A 61 2.45 9.41 -5.84
CA VAL A 61 3.77 9.66 -5.25
C VAL A 61 4.03 8.65 -4.14
N ASN A 62 5.16 7.94 -4.21
CA ASN A 62 5.57 7.03 -3.14
C ASN A 62 6.08 7.80 -1.91
N LEU A 63 6.11 7.12 -0.76
CA LEU A 63 6.53 7.71 0.51
C LEU A 63 7.94 8.31 0.46
N GLN A 64 8.88 7.70 -0.29
CA GLN A 64 10.25 8.20 -0.37
C GLN A 64 10.30 9.57 -1.05
N THR A 65 9.71 9.70 -2.23
CA THR A 65 9.63 10.97 -2.96
C THR A 65 8.87 12.02 -2.16
N PHE A 66 7.78 11.64 -1.48
CA PHE A 66 7.08 12.53 -0.55
C PHE A 66 8.01 13.05 0.56
N MET A 67 8.75 12.15 1.21
CA MET A 67 9.67 12.52 2.30
C MET A 67 10.85 13.36 1.80
N GLU A 68 11.34 13.15 0.57
CA GLU A 68 12.37 13.99 -0.06
C GLU A 68 11.86 15.42 -0.28
N HIS A 69 10.65 15.57 -0.82
CA HIS A 69 10.02 16.87 -0.99
C HIS A 69 9.77 17.56 0.35
N LEU A 70 9.24 16.83 1.34
CA LEU A 70 9.00 17.35 2.68
C LEU A 70 10.29 17.83 3.35
N LYS A 71 11.37 17.05 3.29
CA LYS A 71 12.67 17.42 3.86
C LYS A 71 13.21 18.69 3.21
N LYS A 72 13.14 18.80 1.88
CA LYS A 72 13.59 19.99 1.14
C LYS A 72 12.84 21.25 1.56
N LEU A 73 11.51 21.15 1.70
CA LEU A 73 10.67 22.28 2.14
C LEU A 73 10.90 22.64 3.61
N ALA A 74 11.11 21.65 4.47
CA ALA A 74 11.33 21.89 5.89
C ALA A 74 12.65 22.61 6.19
N VAL A 75 13.69 22.43 5.37
CA VAL A 75 15.00 23.09 5.53
C VAL A 75 15.20 24.29 4.61
N SER A 76 14.29 24.56 3.67
CA SER A 76 14.34 25.76 2.87
C SER A 76 13.93 26.96 3.72
N THR A 77 14.86 27.85 4.04
CA THR A 77 14.59 29.12 4.70
C THR A 77 13.71 29.99 3.79
N SER A 78 12.46 30.25 4.20
CA SER A 78 11.63 31.28 3.58
C SER A 78 12.29 32.64 3.82
N THR A 79 12.95 33.16 2.79
CA THR A 79 13.48 34.53 2.78
C THR A 79 12.59 35.37 1.88
#